data_AF-A0AAV6FEF4-F1
#
_entry.id   AF-A0AAV6FEF4-F1
#
_cell.length_a   1.000
_cell.length_b   1.000
_cell.length_c   1.000
_cell.angle_alpha   90.00
_cell.angle_beta   90.00
_cell.angle_gamma   90.00
#
_symmetry.space_group_name_H-M   'P 1'
#
loop_
_entity.id
_entity.type
_entity.pdbx_description
1 polymer ?
#
loop_
_entity_poly.entity_id
_entity_poly.type
_entity_poly.pdbx_seq_one_letter_code
_entity_poly.pdbx_strand_id
1 'polypeptide(L)'
;MGGNDKTYICANNNSAVLFVFALLNNSALTTQSDVSSIANVSASINQTTIQCVFDVIGLNATSRANAATTFSIVLANGTVYANGSLSNPTVRTVTAQLDLSNITSTNTATTTVPPSTNSTDASNVTTTTATTTTTSGANISLQHGLSQAVLILLGVLAIRMM
;
A
#
# COMPACT_ATOMS: atom_id res chain seq x y z
N MET A 1 -1.55 6.81 -9.59
CA MET A 1 -2.00 5.41 -9.76
C MET A 1 -3.14 5.36 -10.74
N GLY A 2 -3.42 4.22 -11.34
CA GLY A 2 -4.55 4.05 -12.24
C GLY A 2 -4.20 3.83 -13.71
N GLY A 3 -3.03 3.23 -14.01
CA GLY A 3 -2.64 2.81 -15.36
C GLY A 3 -2.66 1.30 -15.54
N ASN A 4 -3.69 0.60 -15.04
CA ASN A 4 -3.74 -0.85 -14.87
C ASN A 4 -2.70 -1.37 -13.86
N ASP A 5 -2.58 -0.67 -12.72
CA ASP A 5 -1.67 -1.07 -11.65
C ASP A 5 -2.13 -2.41 -11.04
N LYS A 6 -1.19 -3.35 -10.83
CA LYS A 6 -1.48 -4.67 -10.25
C LYS A 6 -1.80 -4.51 -8.77
N THR A 7 -3.04 -4.83 -8.41
CA THR A 7 -3.57 -4.65 -7.06
C THR A 7 -3.94 -5.98 -6.44
N TYR A 8 -3.33 -6.29 -5.31
CA TYR A 8 -3.59 -7.48 -4.52
C TYR A 8 -4.36 -7.06 -3.28
N ILE A 9 -5.53 -7.65 -3.08
CA ILE A 9 -6.50 -7.24 -2.08
C ILE A 9 -6.65 -8.36 -1.08
N CYS A 10 -6.38 -8.07 0.18
CA CYS A 10 -6.71 -8.91 1.33
C CYS A 10 -7.78 -8.19 2.13
N ALA A 11 -8.92 -8.83 2.34
CA ALA A 11 -10.04 -8.23 3.06
C ALA A 11 -10.64 -9.22 4.06
N ASN A 12 -11.23 -8.67 5.12
CA ASN A 12 -12.12 -9.43 5.99
C ASN A 12 -13.53 -9.36 5.40
N ASN A 13 -14.05 -10.51 4.98
CA ASN A 13 -15.41 -10.67 4.50
C ASN A 13 -16.15 -11.60 5.46
N ASN A 14 -16.88 -11.02 6.42
CA ASN A 14 -17.65 -11.76 7.44
C ASN A 14 -16.79 -12.77 8.23
N SER A 15 -15.63 -12.34 8.72
CA SER A 15 -14.63 -13.14 9.45
C SER A 15 -13.88 -14.18 8.62
N ALA A 16 -14.14 -14.26 7.31
CA ALA A 16 -13.34 -15.03 6.37
C ALA A 16 -12.39 -14.10 5.60
N VAL A 17 -11.18 -14.58 5.30
CA VAL A 17 -10.28 -13.83 4.43
C VAL A 17 -10.78 -13.92 2.99
N LEU A 18 -10.86 -12.78 2.33
CA LEU A 18 -11.00 -12.65 0.90
C LEU A 18 -9.67 -12.17 0.31
N PHE A 19 -9.06 -12.99 -0.55
CA PHE A 19 -7.90 -12.60 -1.35
C PHE A 19 -8.31 -12.47 -2.82
N VAL A 20 -8.06 -11.30 -3.41
CA VAL A 20 -8.48 -10.98 -4.79
C VAL A 20 -7.36 -10.27 -5.53
N PHE A 21 -7.17 -10.64 -6.79
CA PHE A 21 -6.35 -9.88 -7.73
C PHE A 21 -7.23 -8.94 -8.56
N ALA A 22 -6.81 -7.69 -8.70
CA ALA A 22 -7.51 -6.67 -9.48
C ALA A 22 -6.53 -5.76 -10.22
N LEU A 23 -7.02 -5.11 -11.26
CA LEU A 23 -6.34 -4.00 -11.91
C LEU A 23 -6.97 -2.69 -11.45
N LEU A 24 -6.13 -1.75 -11.02
CA LEU A 24 -6.54 -0.40 -10.68
C LEU A 24 -6.37 0.50 -11.90
N ASN A 25 -7.47 1.04 -12.39
CA ASN A 25 -7.48 1.99 -13.50
C ASN A 25 -8.39 3.18 -13.15
N ASN A 26 -7.85 4.39 -13.20
CA ASN A 26 -8.58 5.63 -12.83
C ASN A 26 -9.35 5.51 -11.49
N SER A 27 -8.70 4.96 -10.46
CA SER A 27 -9.26 4.71 -9.12
C SER A 27 -10.33 3.62 -9.02
N ALA A 28 -10.73 2.99 -10.13
CA ALA A 28 -11.65 1.86 -10.14
C ALA A 28 -10.90 0.53 -10.14
N LEU A 29 -11.40 -0.43 -9.35
CA LEU A 29 -10.86 -1.79 -9.28
C LEU A 29 -11.68 -2.73 -10.17
N THR A 30 -10.99 -3.45 -11.06
CA THR A 30 -11.58 -4.52 -11.86
C THR A 30 -10.94 -5.84 -11.49
N THR A 31 -11.72 -6.74 -10.89
CA THR A 31 -11.25 -8.07 -10.48
C THR A 31 -10.81 -8.89 -11.67
N GLN A 32 -9.77 -9.67 -11.48
CA GLN A 32 -9.19 -10.54 -12.51
C GLN A 32 -9.36 -11.99 -12.09
N SER A 33 -9.73 -12.86 -13.04
CA SER A 33 -9.81 -14.30 -12.84
C SER A 33 -8.46 -15.00 -13.02
N ASP A 34 -7.56 -14.43 -13.83
CA ASP A 34 -6.22 -14.95 -14.02
C ASP A 34 -5.28 -14.54 -12.88
N VAL A 35 -4.92 -15.52 -12.06
CA VAL A 35 -4.00 -15.40 -10.92
C VAL A 35 -2.69 -16.15 -11.14
N SER A 36 -2.35 -16.51 -12.38
CA SER A 36 -1.13 -17.26 -12.74
C SER A 36 0.18 -16.61 -12.30
N SER A 37 0.17 -15.28 -12.11
CA SER A 37 1.31 -14.50 -11.60
C SER A 37 1.42 -14.47 -10.07
N ILE A 38 0.60 -15.24 -9.34
CA ILE A 38 0.55 -15.24 -7.88
C ILE A 38 0.74 -16.67 -7.36
N ALA A 39 1.60 -16.85 -6.35
CA ALA A 39 1.82 -18.14 -5.72
C ALA A 39 1.91 -18.02 -4.19
N ASN A 40 1.90 -19.17 -3.51
CA ASN A 40 2.15 -19.30 -2.07
C ASN A 40 1.29 -18.37 -1.20
N VAL A 41 0.02 -18.19 -1.58
CA VAL A 41 -0.92 -17.33 -0.85
C VAL A 41 -1.26 -17.97 0.49
N SER A 42 -0.95 -17.26 1.56
CA SER A 42 -1.37 -17.56 2.93
C SER A 42 -2.02 -16.31 3.52
N ALA A 43 -3.12 -16.48 4.24
CA ALA A 43 -3.81 -15.36 4.82
C ALA A 43 -4.50 -15.68 6.13
N SER A 44 -4.57 -14.67 7.00
CA SER A 44 -5.17 -14.77 8.32
C SER A 44 -5.83 -13.48 8.75
N ILE A 45 -6.91 -13.61 9.52
CA ILE A 45 -7.51 -12.51 10.27
C ILE A 45 -7.27 -12.79 11.75
N ASN A 46 -6.74 -11.79 12.45
CA ASN A 46 -6.66 -11.81 13.90
C ASN A 46 -7.20 -10.48 14.43
N GLN A 47 -8.44 -10.46 14.90
CA GLN A 47 -9.17 -9.35 15.54
C GLN A 47 -9.06 -7.98 14.86
N THR A 48 -7.87 -7.39 14.86
CA THR A 48 -7.51 -6.09 14.30
C THR A 48 -6.69 -6.17 13.01
N THR A 49 -6.02 -7.30 12.74
CA THR A 49 -5.07 -7.44 11.64
C THR A 49 -5.59 -8.40 10.59
N ILE A 50 -5.59 -7.92 9.34
CA ILE A 50 -5.71 -8.75 8.15
C ILE A 50 -4.28 -8.90 7.61
N GLN A 51 -3.82 -10.14 7.45
CA GLN A 51 -2.49 -10.42 6.91
C GLN A 51 -2.63 -11.34 5.71
N CYS A 52 -2.04 -10.93 4.58
CA CYS A 52 -1.82 -11.78 3.42
C CYS A 52 -0.32 -11.83 3.11
N VAL A 53 0.19 -13.03 2.88
CA VAL A 53 1.54 -13.31 2.42
C VAL A 53 1.41 -14.05 1.10
N PHE A 54 2.09 -13.58 0.08
CA PHE A 54 2.02 -14.16 -1.27
C PHE A 54 3.27 -13.79 -2.06
N ASP A 55 3.55 -14.59 -3.08
CA ASP A 55 4.61 -14.34 -4.05
C ASP A 55 4.02 -13.80 -5.34
N VAL A 56 4.69 -12.80 -5.93
CA VAL A 56 4.39 -12.31 -7.28
C VAL A 56 5.45 -12.80 -8.24
N ILE A 57 5.04 -13.59 -9.22
CA ILE A 57 5.88 -14.17 -10.25
C ILE A 57 5.83 -13.30 -11.51
N GLY A 58 6.94 -13.26 -12.25
CA GLY A 58 6.96 -12.61 -13.57
C GLY A 58 6.84 -11.10 -13.48
N LEU A 59 7.42 -10.48 -12.45
CA LEU A 59 7.70 -9.05 -12.48
C LEU A 59 8.47 -8.75 -13.76
N ASN A 60 8.09 -7.67 -14.48
CA ASN A 60 8.66 -7.29 -15.77
C ASN A 60 10.15 -6.85 -15.70
N ALA A 61 10.93 -7.34 -14.75
CA ALA A 61 12.36 -7.17 -14.72
C ALA A 61 13.01 -8.22 -15.64
N THR A 62 13.56 -7.79 -16.78
CA THR A 62 14.23 -8.68 -17.74
C THR A 62 15.57 -9.25 -17.24
N SER A 63 16.07 -8.78 -16.10
CA SER A 63 17.27 -9.29 -15.42
C SER A 63 17.21 -9.00 -13.91
N ARG A 64 18.01 -9.73 -13.11
CA ARG A 64 18.12 -9.50 -11.65
C ARG A 64 18.58 -8.09 -11.28
N ALA A 65 19.27 -7.40 -12.17
CA ALA A 65 19.75 -6.04 -12.01
C ALA A 65 19.33 -5.21 -13.23
N ASN A 66 18.17 -4.56 -13.15
CA ASN A 66 17.61 -3.77 -14.24
C ASN A 66 17.22 -2.38 -13.74
N ALA A 67 17.94 -1.36 -14.23
CA ALA A 67 17.70 0.05 -13.88
C ALA A 67 16.49 0.65 -14.62
N ALA A 68 16.07 0.02 -15.73
CA ALA A 68 14.94 0.48 -16.55
C ALA A 68 13.58 0.10 -15.94
N THR A 69 13.55 -0.81 -14.97
CA THR A 69 12.31 -1.22 -14.29
C THR A 69 12.45 -1.04 -12.80
N THR A 70 11.65 -0.12 -12.28
CA THR A 70 11.62 0.16 -10.86
C THR A 70 10.23 -0.04 -10.29
N PHE A 71 10.19 -0.37 -9.00
CA PHE A 71 8.97 -0.83 -8.36
C PHE A 71 8.66 0.04 -7.16
N SER A 72 7.41 0.46 -7.03
CA SER A 72 6.91 1.10 -5.82
C SER A 72 5.75 0.31 -5.27
N ILE A 73 5.68 0.23 -3.94
CA ILE A 73 4.56 -0.37 -3.24
C ILE A 73 3.68 0.76 -2.73
N VAL A 74 2.39 0.65 -2.99
CA VAL A 74 1.38 1.55 -2.46
C VAL A 74 0.48 0.77 -1.51
N LEU A 75 0.40 1.21 -0.28
CA LEU A 75 -0.56 0.74 0.68
C LEU A 75 -1.84 1.55 0.59
N ALA A 76 -2.96 0.89 0.35
CA ALA A 76 -4.27 1.52 0.32
C ALA A 76 -5.29 0.72 1.14
N ASN A 77 -6.34 1.41 1.60
CA ASN A 77 -7.49 0.77 2.22
C ASN A 77 -8.78 1.02 1.43
N GLY A 78 -9.79 0.19 1.68
CA GLY A 78 -11.09 0.26 1.04
C GLY A 78 -12.09 -0.65 1.74
N THR A 79 -13.28 -0.75 1.16
CA THR A 79 -14.40 -1.52 1.70
C THR A 79 -14.83 -2.57 0.69
N VAL A 80 -15.08 -3.78 1.19
CA VAL A 80 -15.84 -4.81 0.45
C VAL A 80 -17.29 -4.65 0.85
N TYR A 81 -18.16 -4.38 -0.12
CA TYR A 81 -19.59 -4.22 0.11
C TYR A 81 -20.29 -5.59 0.18
N ALA A 82 -21.50 -5.62 0.74
CA ALA A 82 -22.27 -6.86 0.94
C ALA A 82 -22.58 -7.60 -0.37
N ASN A 83 -22.65 -6.90 -1.50
CA ASN A 83 -22.82 -7.47 -2.85
C ASN A 83 -21.50 -8.02 -3.45
N GLY A 84 -20.40 -8.00 -2.69
CA GLY A 84 -19.07 -8.40 -3.14
C GLY A 84 -18.32 -7.35 -3.96
N SER A 85 -18.90 -6.18 -4.23
CA SER A 85 -18.20 -5.12 -4.96
C SER A 85 -17.15 -4.44 -4.09
N LEU A 86 -16.14 -3.87 -4.74
CA LEU A 86 -15.00 -3.21 -4.08
C LEU A 86 -15.17 -1.70 -4.19
N SER A 87 -14.91 -0.97 -3.11
CA SER A 87 -14.84 0.49 -3.14
C SER A 87 -13.58 0.96 -3.87
N ASN A 88 -13.57 2.24 -4.27
CA ASN A 88 -12.34 2.87 -4.71
C ASN A 88 -11.32 2.89 -3.55
N PRO A 89 -10.05 2.55 -3.80
CA PRO A 89 -9.04 2.50 -2.76
C PRO A 89 -8.59 3.91 -2.37
N THR A 90 -8.37 4.13 -1.07
CA THR A 90 -7.76 5.34 -0.53
C THR A 90 -6.31 5.05 -0.16
N VAL A 91 -5.37 5.75 -0.81
CA VAL A 91 -3.94 5.60 -0.57
C VAL A 91 -3.58 6.05 0.85
N ARG A 92 -2.77 5.23 1.54
CA ARG A 92 -2.26 5.48 2.90
C ARG A 92 -0.77 5.63 2.92
N THR A 93 -0.06 4.75 2.21
CA THR A 93 1.40 4.79 2.17
C THR A 93 1.90 4.55 0.77
N VAL A 94 2.97 5.23 0.39
CA VAL A 94 3.74 4.95 -0.81
C VAL A 94 5.17 4.72 -0.37
N THR A 95 5.86 3.78 -1.00
CA THR A 95 7.29 3.56 -0.76
C THR A 95 8.14 4.34 -1.74
N ALA A 96 9.40 4.55 -1.38
CA ALA A 96 10.43 4.87 -2.33
C ALA A 96 10.50 3.81 -3.43
N GLN A 97 10.99 4.24 -4.59
CA GLN A 97 11.20 3.40 -5.74
C GLN A 97 12.34 2.40 -5.45
N LEU A 98 12.03 1.11 -5.57
CA LEU A 98 13.01 0.04 -5.54
C LEU A 98 13.65 -0.10 -6.92
N ASP A 99 14.95 0.13 -6.97
CA ASP A 99 15.79 -0.06 -8.13
C ASP A 99 16.55 -1.38 -7.98
N LEU A 100 16.18 -2.38 -8.80
CA LEU A 100 16.78 -3.71 -8.73
C LEU A 100 18.23 -3.73 -9.23
N SER A 101 18.68 -2.71 -9.96
CA SER A 101 20.09 -2.60 -10.37
C SER A 101 21.02 -2.14 -9.25
N ASN A 102 20.47 -1.56 -8.19
CA ASN A 102 21.23 -1.03 -7.07
C ASN A 102 21.04 -1.88 -5.81
N ILE A 103 22.11 -2.56 -5.37
CA ILE A 103 22.10 -3.43 -4.18
C ILE A 103 21.80 -2.69 -2.87
N THR A 104 21.98 -1.37 -2.83
CA THR A 104 21.66 -0.55 -1.64
C THR A 104 20.26 0.06 -1.72
N SER A 105 19.50 -0.19 -2.79
CA SER A 105 18.15 0.33 -2.93
C SER A 105 17.20 -0.31 -1.91
N THR A 106 16.37 0.52 -1.27
CA THR A 106 15.40 0.10 -0.26
C THR A 106 14.03 0.67 -0.56
N ASN A 107 12.99 -0.16 -0.43
CA ASN A 107 11.59 0.23 -0.62
C ASN A 107 10.99 0.79 0.69
N THR A 108 11.58 1.85 1.24
CA THR A 108 11.16 2.45 2.51
C THR A 108 9.92 3.33 2.31
N ALA A 109 8.97 3.32 3.25
CA ALA A 109 7.80 4.20 3.20
C ALA A 109 8.21 5.68 3.16
N THR A 110 7.72 6.44 2.19
CA THR A 110 8.06 7.86 1.97
C THR A 110 6.97 8.83 2.39
N THR A 111 5.70 8.40 2.38
CA THR A 111 4.56 9.22 2.81
C THR A 111 3.56 8.35 3.56
N THR A 112 3.20 8.70 4.79
CA THR A 112 2.04 8.15 5.50
C THR A 112 0.96 9.23 5.58
N VAL A 113 -0.14 9.06 4.85
CA VAL A 113 -1.29 9.98 4.94
C VAL A 113 -2.12 9.55 6.16
N PRO A 114 -2.39 10.44 7.14
CA PRO A 114 -3.27 10.12 8.25
C PRO A 114 -4.65 9.66 7.76
N PRO A 115 -5.39 8.86 8.54
CA PRO A 115 -6.80 8.61 8.26
C PRO A 115 -7.54 9.96 8.15
N SER A 116 -8.09 10.26 6.98
CA SER A 116 -9.01 11.38 6.79
C SER A 116 -10.26 11.11 7.63
N THR A 117 -10.37 11.76 8.79
CA THR A 117 -11.66 11.96 9.43
C THR A 117 -12.42 12.94 8.54
N ASN A 118 -13.44 12.48 7.82
CA ASN A 118 -14.35 13.38 7.13
C ASN A 118 -15.11 14.22 8.16
N SER A 119 -14.54 15.37 8.52
CA SER A 119 -15.28 16.48 9.09
C SER A 119 -15.41 17.51 7.98
N THR A 120 -16.63 17.65 7.45
CA THR A 120 -17.00 18.78 6.61
C THR A 120 -16.90 20.04 7.44
N ASP A 121 -15.77 20.73 7.36
CA ASP A 121 -15.73 22.16 7.62
C ASP A 121 -14.66 22.80 6.73
N ALA A 122 -15.11 23.68 5.85
CA ALA A 122 -14.25 24.39 4.92
C ALA A 122 -13.51 25.49 5.69
N SER A 123 -12.18 25.40 5.81
CA SER A 123 -11.38 26.58 6.10
C SER A 123 -9.98 26.50 5.51
N ASN A 124 -9.64 27.60 4.86
CA ASN A 124 -8.50 27.86 4.00
C ASN A 124 -7.20 27.86 4.82
N VAL A 125 -6.21 27.01 4.51
CA VAL A 125 -4.90 27.06 5.19
C VAL A 125 -3.73 27.03 4.20
N THR A 126 -2.99 28.13 4.26
CA THR A 126 -1.85 28.60 3.49
C THR A 126 -0.63 27.66 3.53
N THR A 127 -0.01 27.47 2.37
CA THR A 127 1.28 26.79 2.16
C THR A 127 2.38 27.42 3.03
N THR A 128 2.95 26.64 3.95
CA THR A 128 4.20 27.00 4.64
C THR A 128 5.28 25.98 4.30
N THR A 129 6.30 26.44 3.58
CA THR A 129 7.53 25.71 3.27
C THR A 129 8.32 25.46 4.56
N ALA A 130 8.61 24.21 4.90
CA ALA A 130 9.47 23.86 6.03
C ALA A 130 10.88 23.48 5.55
N THR A 131 11.85 24.30 5.93
CA THR A 131 13.29 24.13 5.70
C THR A 131 13.86 23.09 6.67
N THR A 132 14.56 22.09 6.16
CA THR A 132 15.31 21.08 6.94
C THR A 132 16.44 21.72 7.76
N THR A 133 16.42 21.52 9.08
CA THR A 133 17.60 21.71 9.95
C THR A 133 17.88 20.43 10.73
N THR A 134 19.09 19.90 10.54
CA THR A 134 19.65 18.75 11.24
C THR A 134 20.10 19.14 12.65
N THR A 135 19.67 18.43 13.69
CA THR A 135 20.41 18.34 14.96
C THR A 135 20.26 16.96 15.60
N SER A 136 21.40 16.39 15.96
CA SER A 136 21.60 15.15 16.70
C SER A 136 21.30 15.35 18.19
N GLY A 137 20.57 14.43 18.82
CA GLY A 137 20.41 14.40 20.28
C GLY A 137 19.52 13.25 20.73
N ALA A 138 20.14 12.24 21.35
CA ALA A 138 19.46 11.16 22.06
C ALA A 138 18.55 11.72 23.16
N ASN A 139 17.31 11.21 23.24
CA ASN A 139 16.50 10.98 24.44
C ASN A 139 15.11 10.45 24.01
N ILE A 140 14.92 9.13 24.00
CA ILE A 140 13.59 8.52 23.83
C ILE A 140 13.03 8.30 25.24
N SER A 141 12.22 9.24 25.71
CA SER A 141 11.34 9.06 26.86
C SER A 141 10.14 8.21 26.43
N LEU A 142 9.95 7.05 27.04
CA LEU A 142 8.75 6.22 26.86
C LEU A 142 7.58 6.90 27.58
N GLN A 143 6.65 7.49 26.83
CA GLN A 143 5.33 7.80 27.35
C GLN A 143 4.34 6.73 26.90
N HIS A 144 3.91 5.95 27.88
CA HIS A 144 2.94 4.88 27.80
C HIS A 144 1.54 5.50 27.68
N GLY A 145 1.03 5.63 26.46
CA GLY A 145 -0.36 5.98 26.19
C GLY A 145 -1.08 4.79 25.58
N LEU A 146 -1.98 4.16 26.33
CA LEU A 146 -2.92 3.18 25.81
C LEU A 146 -3.82 3.86 24.78
N SER A 147 -3.46 3.77 23.50
CA SER A 147 -4.33 4.16 22.40
C SER A 147 -4.34 3.03 21.40
N GLN A 148 -5.50 2.37 21.28
CA GLN A 148 -5.71 1.28 20.34
C GLN A 148 -5.66 1.85 18.92
N ALA A 149 -4.52 1.68 18.24
CA ALA A 149 -4.35 2.04 16.84
C ALA A 149 -4.11 0.76 16.04
N VAL A 150 -5.09 0.41 15.21
CA VAL A 150 -5.06 -0.72 14.29
C VAL A 150 -4.33 -0.29 13.00
N LEU A 151 -3.24 -0.96 12.67
CA LEU A 151 -2.46 -0.74 11.44
C LEU A 151 -2.72 -1.89 10.45
N ILE A 152 -3.26 -1.60 9.28
CA ILE A 152 -3.54 -2.59 8.22
C ILE A 152 -2.49 -2.44 7.11
N LEU A 153 -1.75 -3.52 6.83
CA LEU A 153 -0.70 -3.62 5.80
C LEU A 153 -1.21 -4.42 4.59
N LEU A 154 -1.08 -3.84 3.40
CA LEU A 154 -1.58 -4.28 2.07
C LEU A 154 -0.75 -3.64 0.94
N GLY A 155 0.28 -4.31 0.41
CA GLY A 155 1.10 -3.75 -0.67
C GLY A 155 0.47 -3.87 -2.06
N VAL A 156 0.34 -2.75 -2.79
CA VAL A 156 -0.06 -2.66 -4.21
C VAL A 156 1.17 -2.34 -5.05
N LEU A 157 1.39 -3.05 -6.16
CA LEU A 157 2.56 -2.87 -7.01
C LEU A 157 2.20 -2.06 -8.26
N ALA A 158 2.66 -0.82 -8.35
CA ALA A 158 2.47 0.02 -9.55
C ALA A 158 3.69 -0.05 -10.48
N ILE A 159 3.44 -0.25 -11.77
CA ILE A 159 4.44 -0.27 -12.84
C ILE A 159 4.17 0.95 -13.73
N ARG A 160 5.19 1.78 -13.96
CA ARG A 160 5.16 2.86 -14.97
C ARG A 160 6.32 2.62 -15.94
N MET A 161 6.02 2.51 -17.24
CA MET A 161 7.04 2.52 -18.30
C MET A 161 7.33 3.98 -18.69
N MET A 162 8.62 4.29 -18.89
CA MET A 162 9.11 5.51 -19.53
C MET A 162 9.58 5.18 -20.94
#